data_AF-A0A7W8EN12-F1
#
_entry.id   AF-A0A7W8EN12-F1
#
_cell.length_a   1.000
_cell.length_b   1.000
_cell.length_c   1.000
_cell.angle_alpha   90.00
_cell.angle_beta   90.00
_cell.angle_gamma   90.00
#
_symmetry.space_group_name_H-M   'P 1'
#
loop_
_entity.id
_entity.type
_entity.pdbx_description
1 polymer ?
#
loop_
_entity_poly.entity_id
_entity_poly.type
_entity_poly.pdbx_seq_one_letter_code
_entity_poly.pdbx_strand_id
1 'polypeptide(L)'
;MDDDDDRRPPLPADDPTAERPLVFHLHGHHSIPHSMVLTEDDYIDFHVRHARDGRDKSLTPEADRAAVVPSYVRTRLRRAPLLFLGYSLRDSTFWTLFKSLMIAMPDGQRSSHVCLQLDPRVKRRAAVREYLDKRLGRQQIEIFWMSLEEFTDMLDSRLRGT
;
A
#
# COMPACT_ATOMS: atom_id res chain seq x y z
N MET A 1 8.78 -10.26 -23.90
CA MET A 1 8.23 -10.88 -22.69
C MET A 1 9.47 -11.33 -21.96
N ASP A 2 10.13 -10.39 -21.28
CA ASP A 2 11.50 -10.59 -20.85
C ASP A 2 11.54 -11.41 -19.57
N ASP A 3 12.51 -12.34 -19.53
CA ASP A 3 12.95 -13.29 -18.50
C ASP A 3 13.24 -12.68 -17.10
N ASP A 4 12.74 -11.48 -16.80
CA ASP A 4 13.20 -10.69 -15.64
C ASP A 4 12.48 -11.04 -14.33
N ASP A 5 11.43 -11.85 -14.40
CA ASP A 5 10.68 -12.32 -13.24
C ASP A 5 11.54 -13.19 -12.29
N ASP A 6 12.53 -13.90 -12.85
CA ASP A 6 13.50 -14.69 -12.10
C ASP A 6 14.44 -13.86 -11.21
N ARG A 7 14.50 -12.53 -11.41
CA ARG A 7 15.43 -11.65 -10.67
C ARG A 7 14.86 -11.05 -9.39
N ARG A 8 13.57 -11.21 -9.08
CA ARG A 8 13.03 -10.77 -7.78
C ARG A 8 13.66 -11.58 -6.66
N PRO A 9 14.24 -11.02 -5.58
CA PRO A 9 14.78 -11.86 -4.51
C PRO A 9 13.69 -12.81 -3.95
N PRO A 10 14.06 -14.01 -3.47
CA PRO A 10 13.10 -14.92 -2.88
C PRO A 10 12.38 -14.24 -1.71
N LEU A 11 11.10 -14.58 -1.54
CA LEU A 11 10.35 -14.16 -0.35
C LEU A 11 11.05 -14.68 0.90
N PRO A 12 11.09 -13.90 2.00
CA PRO A 12 11.76 -14.33 3.21
C PRO A 12 11.10 -15.60 3.76
N ALA A 13 11.95 -16.55 4.18
CA ALA A 13 11.51 -17.81 4.79
C ALA A 13 10.99 -17.60 6.22
N ASP A 14 11.57 -16.63 6.94
CA ASP A 14 11.20 -16.28 8.31
C ASP A 14 10.24 -15.08 8.35
N ASP A 15 9.48 -14.97 9.45
CA ASP A 15 8.62 -13.82 9.70
C ASP A 15 9.43 -12.54 9.92
N PRO A 16 9.04 -11.40 9.32
CA PRO A 16 9.70 -10.12 9.54
C PRO A 16 9.62 -9.69 11.01
N THR A 17 10.71 -9.14 11.55
CA THR A 17 10.75 -8.58 12.92
C THR A 17 10.93 -7.06 12.90
N ALA A 18 10.85 -6.43 14.07
CA ALA A 18 11.15 -5.00 14.20
C ALA A 18 12.62 -4.70 13.83
N GLU A 19 13.58 -5.57 14.18
CA GLU A 19 14.99 -5.39 13.80
C GLU A 19 15.28 -5.74 12.34
N ARG A 20 14.44 -6.59 11.74
CA ARG A 20 14.58 -7.07 10.35
C ARG A 20 13.25 -6.94 9.60
N PRO A 21 12.80 -5.70 9.31
CA PRO A 21 11.55 -5.49 8.63
C PRO A 21 11.63 -5.93 7.16
N LEU A 22 10.51 -6.37 6.63
CA LEU A 22 10.36 -6.57 5.19
C LEU A 22 9.98 -5.24 4.53
N VAL A 23 10.83 -4.74 3.66
CA VAL A 23 10.56 -3.57 2.83
C VAL A 23 10.20 -4.01 1.42
N PHE A 24 8.95 -3.75 1.01
CA PHE A 24 8.47 -4.07 -0.33
C PHE A 24 8.37 -2.81 -1.18
N HIS A 25 9.20 -2.71 -2.22
CA HIS A 25 9.25 -1.56 -3.12
C HIS A 25 8.25 -1.70 -4.26
N LEU A 26 7.02 -1.26 -4.04
CA LEU A 26 5.91 -1.43 -5.00
C LEU A 26 6.18 -0.82 -6.38
N HIS A 27 6.87 0.32 -6.44
CA HIS A 27 7.23 1.02 -7.68
C HIS A 27 8.69 0.77 -8.10
N GLY A 28 9.27 -0.34 -7.65
CA GLY A 28 10.66 -0.68 -7.95
C GLY A 28 11.68 0.00 -7.04
N HIS A 29 12.93 -0.38 -7.26
CA HIS A 29 14.08 0.09 -6.48
C HIS A 29 15.07 0.79 -7.40
N HIS A 30 15.60 1.94 -6.98
CA HIS A 30 16.48 2.78 -7.80
C HIS A 30 17.76 2.07 -8.28
N SER A 31 18.27 1.09 -7.51
CA SER A 31 19.43 0.28 -7.91
C SER A 31 19.10 -0.79 -8.96
N ILE A 32 17.81 -0.97 -9.29
CA ILE A 32 17.30 -1.90 -10.30
C ILE A 32 16.44 -1.06 -11.27
N PRO A 33 17.05 -0.29 -12.20
CA PRO A 33 16.35 0.72 -12.99
C PRO A 33 15.11 0.20 -13.73
N HIS A 34 15.15 -1.02 -14.27
CA HIS A 34 14.05 -1.62 -15.02
C HIS A 34 12.84 -2.02 -14.16
N SER A 35 13.00 -2.06 -12.83
CA SER A 35 11.87 -2.31 -11.91
C SER A 35 11.06 -1.04 -11.62
N MET A 36 11.60 0.14 -11.97
CA MET A 36 11.04 1.43 -11.59
C MET A 36 9.75 1.73 -12.37
N VAL A 37 8.73 2.20 -11.65
CA VAL A 37 7.47 2.69 -12.24
C VAL A 37 7.48 4.22 -12.19
N LEU A 38 7.82 4.87 -13.31
CA LEU A 38 8.08 6.32 -13.34
C LEU A 38 7.27 7.06 -14.39
N THR A 39 7.18 6.51 -15.59
CA THR A 39 6.48 7.12 -16.72
C THR A 39 5.00 6.77 -16.70
N GLU A 40 4.19 7.56 -17.40
CA GLU A 40 2.74 7.28 -17.52
C GLU A 40 2.49 5.87 -18.06
N ASP A 41 3.25 5.46 -19.07
CA ASP A 41 3.18 4.11 -19.65
C ASP A 41 3.50 3.03 -18.60
N ASP A 42 4.54 3.23 -17.77
CA ASP A 42 4.86 2.29 -16.67
C ASP A 42 3.70 2.16 -15.69
N TYR A 43 3.04 3.28 -15.34
CA TYR A 43 1.88 3.26 -14.44
C TYR A 43 0.69 2.52 -15.07
N ILE A 44 0.43 2.73 -16.38
CA ILE A 44 -0.63 2.02 -17.10
C ILE A 44 -0.36 0.51 -17.07
N ASP A 45 0.86 0.11 -17.43
CA ASP A 45 1.29 -1.29 -17.39
C ASP A 45 1.19 -1.89 -15.99
N PHE A 46 1.60 -1.15 -14.97
CA PHE A 46 1.48 -1.53 -13.57
C PHE A 46 0.01 -1.82 -13.19
N HIS A 47 -0.93 -0.92 -13.51
CA HIS A 47 -2.35 -1.12 -13.21
C HIS A 47 -2.94 -2.31 -13.96
N VAL A 48 -2.56 -2.50 -15.23
CA VAL A 48 -3.00 -3.65 -16.05
C VAL A 48 -2.51 -4.97 -15.45
N ARG A 49 -1.24 -5.05 -15.04
CA ARG A 49 -0.65 -6.24 -14.39
C ARG A 49 -1.35 -6.52 -13.06
N HIS A 50 -1.50 -5.51 -12.20
CA HIS A 50 -2.16 -5.66 -10.90
C HIS A 50 -3.60 -6.18 -11.02
N ALA A 51 -4.35 -5.68 -12.00
CA ALA A 51 -5.72 -6.13 -12.27
C ALA A 51 -5.80 -7.57 -12.83
N ARG A 52 -4.73 -8.09 -13.44
CA ARG A 52 -4.64 -9.49 -13.88
C ARG A 52 -4.31 -10.40 -12.70
N ASP A 53 -3.30 -10.04 -11.91
CA ASP A 53 -2.86 -10.84 -10.75
C ASP A 53 -3.96 -11.04 -9.71
N GLY A 54 -4.81 -10.02 -9.49
CA GLY A 54 -5.94 -10.13 -8.57
C GLY A 54 -7.03 -11.12 -9.00
N ARG A 55 -7.02 -11.58 -10.26
CA ARG A 55 -8.02 -12.52 -10.81
C ARG A 55 -7.52 -13.95 -10.88
N ASP A 56 -6.20 -14.16 -10.92
CA ASP A 56 -5.62 -15.49 -11.03
C ASP A 56 -5.48 -16.15 -9.65
N LYS A 57 -6.31 -17.16 -9.40
CA LYS A 57 -6.31 -17.93 -8.15
C LYS A 57 -5.41 -19.16 -8.22
N SER A 58 -4.76 -19.42 -9.35
CA SER A 58 -3.98 -20.63 -9.64
C SER A 58 -2.53 -20.30 -10.03
N LEU A 59 -1.99 -19.20 -9.51
CA LEU A 59 -0.60 -18.83 -9.75
C LEU A 59 0.33 -19.93 -9.21
N THR A 60 1.25 -20.39 -10.05
CA THR A 60 2.39 -21.19 -9.59
C THR A 60 3.24 -20.35 -8.62
N PRO A 61 4.11 -20.96 -7.78
CA PRO A 61 4.99 -20.21 -6.90
C PRO A 61 5.82 -19.14 -7.63
N GLU A 62 6.26 -19.43 -8.85
CA GLU A 62 6.99 -18.50 -9.72
C GLU A 62 6.08 -17.33 -10.14
N ALA A 63 4.88 -17.63 -10.61
CA ALA A 63 3.91 -16.61 -11.03
C ALA A 63 3.41 -15.74 -9.87
N ASP A 64 3.30 -16.27 -8.64
CA ASP A 64 2.97 -15.45 -7.46
C ASP A 64 4.13 -14.53 -7.04
N ARG A 65 5.38 -15.00 -7.20
CA ARG A 65 6.57 -14.15 -7.02
C ARG A 65 6.61 -13.01 -8.03
N ALA A 66 6.07 -13.24 -9.24
CA ALA A 66 5.91 -12.24 -10.31
C ALA A 66 4.85 -11.19 -10.07
N ALA A 67 3.80 -11.56 -9.32
CA ALA A 67 2.64 -10.72 -9.13
C ALA A 67 3.05 -9.35 -8.57
N VAL A 68 2.40 -8.28 -9.01
CA VAL A 68 2.64 -6.90 -8.56
C VAL A 68 2.70 -6.81 -7.03
N VAL A 69 1.82 -7.54 -6.36
CA VAL A 69 1.90 -7.77 -4.91
C VAL A 69 1.78 -9.28 -4.64
N PRO A 70 2.87 -9.99 -4.28
CA PRO A 70 2.84 -11.42 -4.00
C PRO A 70 1.89 -11.80 -2.86
N SER A 71 1.36 -13.02 -2.88
CA SER A 71 0.39 -13.52 -1.88
C SER A 71 0.87 -13.38 -0.43
N TYR A 72 2.16 -13.59 -0.20
CA TYR A 72 2.83 -13.44 1.09
C TYR A 72 2.68 -12.03 1.65
N VAL A 73 2.85 -11.01 0.80
CA VAL A 73 2.69 -9.59 1.18
C VAL A 73 1.21 -9.26 1.35
N ARG A 74 0.35 -9.67 0.41
CA ARG A 74 -1.10 -9.45 0.47
C ARG A 74 -1.70 -9.99 1.76
N THR A 75 -1.31 -11.20 2.17
CA THR A 75 -1.85 -11.88 3.35
C THR A 75 -1.49 -11.15 4.64
N ARG A 76 -0.27 -10.62 4.75
CA ARG A 76 0.15 -9.82 5.92
C ARG A 76 -0.56 -8.49 5.97
N LEU A 77 -0.65 -7.78 4.85
CA LEU A 77 -1.37 -6.49 4.78
C LEU A 77 -2.84 -6.62 5.21
N ARG A 78 -3.49 -7.77 4.98
CA ARG A 78 -4.88 -8.01 5.44
C ARG A 78 -5.01 -8.26 6.95
N ARG A 79 -3.94 -8.67 7.62
CA ARG A 79 -3.95 -9.08 9.04
C ARG A 79 -3.41 -8.00 9.97
N ALA A 80 -2.79 -6.95 9.43
CA ALA A 80 -2.22 -5.86 10.20
C ALA A 80 -3.07 -4.57 10.06
N PRO A 81 -3.08 -3.70 11.07
CA PRO A 81 -3.44 -2.30 10.88
C PRO A 81 -2.54 -1.67 9.81
N LEU A 82 -3.12 -0.85 8.94
CA LEU A 82 -2.39 -0.24 7.82
C LEU A 82 -2.25 1.26 8.05
N LEU A 83 -1.03 1.77 7.89
CA LEU A 83 -0.74 3.19 7.94
C LEU A 83 -0.21 3.65 6.59
N PHE A 84 -0.94 4.56 5.95
CA PHE A 84 -0.58 5.19 4.68
C PHE A 84 -0.05 6.60 4.94
N LEU A 85 1.20 6.85 4.54
CA LEU A 85 1.91 8.12 4.74
C LEU A 85 2.35 8.71 3.41
N GLY A 86 2.32 10.03 3.29
CA GLY A 86 2.85 10.73 2.11
C GLY A 86 2.05 10.55 0.82
N TYR A 87 0.88 9.90 0.87
CA TYR A 87 0.03 9.72 -0.30
C TYR A 87 -0.82 10.95 -0.61
N SER A 88 -0.99 11.21 -1.90
CA SER A 88 -2.00 12.14 -2.40
C SER A 88 -3.27 11.39 -2.74
N LEU A 89 -4.45 11.93 -2.39
CA LEU A 89 -5.73 11.36 -2.86
C LEU A 89 -5.90 11.39 -4.39
N ARG A 90 -5.04 12.10 -5.11
CA ARG A 90 -4.99 12.10 -6.57
C ARG A 90 -4.19 10.93 -7.14
N ASP A 91 -3.42 10.25 -6.29
CA ASP A 91 -2.62 9.10 -6.67
C ASP A 91 -3.54 7.89 -6.91
N SER A 92 -3.54 7.39 -8.15
CA SER A 92 -4.33 6.22 -8.53
C SER A 92 -3.77 4.93 -7.93
N THR A 93 -2.45 4.83 -7.69
CA THR A 93 -1.83 3.66 -7.05
C THR A 93 -2.38 3.46 -5.65
N PHE A 94 -2.51 4.53 -4.84
CA PHE A 94 -3.12 4.44 -3.51
C PHE A 94 -4.50 3.78 -3.60
N TRP A 95 -5.39 4.31 -4.46
CA TRP A 95 -6.74 3.80 -4.57
C TRP A 95 -6.80 2.38 -5.13
N THR A 96 -5.94 2.05 -6.09
CA THR A 96 -5.86 0.70 -6.67
C THR A 96 -5.40 -0.32 -5.64
N LEU A 97 -4.31 -0.03 -4.92
CA LEU A 97 -3.79 -0.90 -3.86
C LEU A 97 -4.81 -1.03 -2.73
N PHE A 98 -5.29 0.11 -2.21
CA PHE A 98 -6.28 0.16 -1.14
C PHE A 98 -7.53 -0.65 -1.49
N LYS A 99 -8.14 -0.40 -2.65
CA LYS A 99 -9.32 -1.16 -3.08
C LYS A 99 -9.02 -2.64 -3.25
N SER A 100 -7.86 -3.01 -3.80
CA SER A 100 -7.51 -4.43 -3.95
C SER A 100 -7.34 -5.15 -2.61
N LEU A 101 -6.85 -4.46 -1.59
CA LEU A 101 -6.74 -5.00 -0.23
C LEU A 101 -8.13 -5.08 0.42
N MET A 102 -8.96 -4.04 0.28
CA MET A 102 -10.29 -3.97 0.89
C MET A 102 -11.32 -4.91 0.26
N ILE A 103 -11.37 -5.02 -1.07
CA ILE A 103 -12.34 -5.86 -1.80
C ILE A 103 -12.21 -7.33 -1.40
N ALA A 104 -11.02 -7.74 -0.99
CA ALA A 104 -10.72 -9.13 -0.68
C ALA A 104 -10.80 -9.45 0.83
N MET A 105 -11.26 -8.51 1.67
CA MET A 105 -11.56 -8.74 3.08
C MET A 105 -13.06 -8.96 3.26
N PRO A 106 -13.52 -10.15 3.70
CA PRO A 106 -14.91 -10.37 4.07
C PRO A 106 -15.36 -9.39 5.16
N ASP A 107 -16.63 -8.99 5.17
CA ASP A 107 -17.17 -7.95 6.05
C ASP A 107 -16.93 -8.18 7.56
N GLY A 108 -16.70 -9.43 7.99
CA GLY A 108 -16.37 -9.80 9.37
C GLY A 108 -14.89 -9.77 9.76
N GLN A 109 -13.97 -9.48 8.82
CA GLN A 109 -12.52 -9.45 9.05
C GLN A 109 -11.91 -8.06 8.87
N ARG A 110 -12.77 -7.02 8.80
CA ARG A 110 -12.40 -5.60 8.70
C ARG A 110 -11.81 -5.02 10.00
N SER A 111 -11.13 -5.85 10.80
CA SER A 111 -10.47 -5.42 12.04
C SER A 111 -9.15 -4.69 11.79
N SER A 112 -8.70 -4.59 10.53
CA SER A 112 -7.57 -3.76 10.14
C SER A 112 -8.01 -2.30 10.09
N HIS A 113 -7.72 -1.55 11.15
CA HIS A 113 -7.80 -0.09 11.13
C HIS A 113 -6.86 0.42 10.04
N VAL A 114 -7.39 1.24 9.12
CA VAL A 114 -6.58 1.91 8.10
C VAL A 114 -6.46 3.37 8.47
N CYS A 115 -5.23 3.86 8.56
CA CYS A 115 -4.93 5.25 8.86
C CYS A 115 -4.34 5.89 7.60
N LEU A 116 -4.80 7.09 7.27
CA LEU A 116 -4.31 7.88 6.15
C LEU A 116 -3.87 9.26 6.64
N GLN A 117 -2.58 9.57 6.50
CA GLN A 117 -2.08 10.93 6.74
C GLN A 117 -2.31 11.78 5.48
N LEU A 118 -2.98 12.93 5.63
CA LEU A 118 -3.19 13.90 4.55
C LEU A 118 -2.74 15.28 4.99
N ASP A 119 -1.83 15.86 4.19
CA ASP A 119 -1.29 17.18 4.46
C ASP A 119 -2.39 18.27 4.37
N PRO A 120 -2.68 18.98 5.48
CA PRO A 120 -3.73 19.99 5.52
C PRO A 120 -3.37 21.22 4.68
N ARG A 121 -2.09 21.43 4.34
CA ARG A 121 -1.60 22.54 3.51
C ARG A 121 -2.06 22.43 2.06
N VAL A 122 -2.46 21.23 1.61
CA VAL A 122 -3.17 21.07 0.34
C VAL A 122 -4.52 21.76 0.48
N LYS A 123 -4.62 22.99 -0.06
CA LYS A 123 -5.81 23.85 0.05
C LYS A 123 -7.05 23.09 -0.43
N ARG A 124 -7.88 22.64 0.51
CA ARG A 124 -9.18 22.03 0.28
C ARG A 124 -10.22 22.82 1.05
N ARG A 125 -11.38 23.04 0.44
CA ARG A 125 -12.52 23.66 1.14
C ARG A 125 -12.93 22.76 2.31
N ALA A 126 -13.42 23.33 3.41
CA ALA A 126 -13.84 22.58 4.59
C ALA A 126 -14.84 21.44 4.24
N ALA A 127 -15.80 21.71 3.36
CA ALA A 127 -16.75 20.72 2.86
C ALA A 127 -16.10 19.49 2.19
N VAL A 128 -14.90 19.64 1.61
CA VAL A 128 -14.16 18.51 1.02
C VAL A 128 -13.56 17.63 2.10
N ARG A 129 -13.05 18.20 3.20
CA ARG A 129 -12.53 17.44 4.34
C ARG A 129 -13.65 16.63 4.98
N GLU A 130 -14.77 17.28 5.29
CA GLU A 130 -15.95 16.63 5.86
C GLU A 130 -16.48 15.50 4.97
N TYR A 131 -16.56 15.74 3.65
CA TYR A 131 -16.95 14.70 2.70
C TYR A 131 -16.00 13.49 2.73
N LEU A 132 -14.68 13.73 2.79
CA LEU A 132 -13.68 12.67 2.83
C LEU A 132 -13.73 11.89 4.14
N ASP A 133 -13.80 12.57 5.28
CA ASP A 133 -13.95 11.92 6.60
C ASP A 133 -15.19 11.03 6.62
N LYS A 134 -16.33 11.55 6.15
CA LYS A 134 -17.58 10.77 6.08
C LYS A 134 -17.48 9.59 5.11
N ARG A 135 -16.92 9.80 3.92
CA ARG A 135 -16.84 8.76 2.89
C ARG A 135 -15.85 7.65 3.26
N LEU A 136 -14.72 8.01 3.85
CA LEU A 136 -13.64 7.09 4.17
C LEU A 136 -13.83 6.45 5.55
N GLY A 137 -14.45 7.14 6.50
CA GLY A 137 -14.89 6.56 7.76
C GLY A 137 -15.88 5.41 7.59
N ARG A 138 -16.77 5.46 6.57
CA ARG A 138 -17.64 4.32 6.19
C ARG A 138 -16.87 3.06 5.75
N GLN A 139 -15.61 3.23 5.38
CA GLN A 139 -14.69 2.16 4.97
C GLN A 139 -13.70 1.81 6.09
N GLN A 140 -13.93 2.27 7.33
CA GLN A 140 -13.02 2.10 8.48
C GLN A 140 -11.63 2.72 8.27
N ILE A 141 -11.58 3.81 7.49
CA ILE A 141 -10.36 4.60 7.30
C ILE A 141 -10.44 5.84 8.18
N GLU A 142 -9.45 6.01 9.05
CA GLU A 142 -9.23 7.23 9.83
C GLU A 142 -8.27 8.16 9.10
N ILE A 143 -8.59 9.45 9.03
CA ILE A 143 -7.76 10.46 8.37
C ILE A 143 -7.08 11.34 9.41
N PHE A 144 -5.76 11.42 9.34
CA PHE A 144 -4.94 12.35 10.11
C PHE A 144 -4.64 13.58 9.24
N TRP A 145 -5.33 14.68 9.53
CA TRP A 145 -5.15 15.97 8.85
C TRP A 145 -3.91 16.72 9.38
N MET A 146 -2.73 16.11 9.21
CA MET A 146 -1.44 16.60 9.67
C MET A 146 -0.45 16.60 8.51
N SER A 147 0.56 17.45 8.54
CA SER A 147 1.73 17.28 7.66
C SER A 147 2.48 15.99 8.03
N LEU A 148 3.34 15.52 7.12
CA LEU A 148 4.12 14.30 7.38
C LEU A 148 5.05 14.49 8.60
N GLU A 149 5.67 15.66 8.72
CA GLU A 149 6.54 16.04 9.83
C GLU A 149 5.80 16.00 11.18
N GLU A 150 4.66 16.69 11.28
CA GLU A 150 3.83 16.68 12.49
C GLU A 150 3.37 15.27 12.86
N PHE A 151 3.02 14.45 11.85
CA PHE A 151 2.59 13.08 12.09
C PHE A 151 3.74 12.21 12.60
N THR A 152 4.94 12.32 12.03
CA THR A 152 6.11 11.55 12.47
C THR A 152 6.55 11.95 13.87
N ASP A 153 6.52 13.24 14.21
CA ASP A 153 6.86 13.74 15.54
C ASP A 153 5.88 13.23 16.60
N MET A 154 4.58 13.25 16.28
CA MET A 154 3.54 12.66 17.12
C MET A 154 3.77 11.15 17.33
N LEU A 155 4.11 10.43 16.25
CA LEU A 155 4.33 8.99 16.31
C LEU A 155 5.55 8.64 17.16
N ASP A 156 6.68 9.32 16.96
CA ASP A 156 7.92 9.14 17.74
C ASP A 156 7.68 9.44 19.23
N SER A 157 6.98 10.54 19.53
CA SER A 157 6.63 10.91 20.91
C SER A 157 5.79 9.83 21.61
N ARG A 158 4.83 9.21 20.88
CA ARG A 158 4.01 8.12 21.42
C ARG A 158 4.79 6.83 21.62
N LEU A 159 5.67 6.48 20.69
CA LEU A 159 6.47 5.26 20.76
C LEU A 159 7.53 5.32 21.86
N ARG A 160 8.10 6.50 22.15
CA ARG A 160 9.05 6.70 23.26
C ARG A 160 8.38 6.79 24.64
N GLY A 161 7.09 7.08 24.68
CA GLY A 161 6.29 7.19 25.91
C GLY A 161 5.71 5.86 26.41
N THR A 162 5.97 4.76 25.69
CA THR A 162 5.65 3.36 26.03
C THR A 162 6.91 2.58 26.36
#